data_AF-A0A485NHH2-F1
#
_entry.id   AF-A0A485NHH2-F1
#
_cell.length_a   1.000
_cell.length_b   1.000
_cell.length_c   1.000
_cell.angle_alpha   90.00
_cell.angle_beta   90.00
_cell.angle_gamma   90.00
#
_symmetry.space_group_name_H-M   'P 1'
#
loop_
_entity.id
_entity.type
_entity.pdbx_description
1 polymer ?
#
loop_
_entity_poly.entity_id
_entity_poly.type
_entity_poly.pdbx_seq_one_letter_code
_entity_poly.pdbx_strand_id
1 'polypeptide(L)'
;MLLYAQGLLAIQFLEFFYGIATATEIAYYSYIYSVVDLTMYQKVTSYCRSATLVGFTVGSVLGQILVSVAGWSLFSLNVISLTCVSVAFAVAWFLPMPQKSLFFHHVPSTCQRTNGIKAQNGGFVTNTTAANHLPGWEDPESKMPLNTEEPEPTPERLLVLKVLWDDFLMCYSSRPLLCWSVWWALSTCGYFQVVNYAQGLWETVMPSRDAAIYNGGVEAVSTLLGAVAVFVVGYIKISWSTWGEMMLSLFSLLIATAVYIMDTVQNIWVCYTSYVVFRIIYMLLITIATYVFCLKEALGKAVTG
;
A
#
# COMPACT_ATOMS: atom_id res chain seq x y z
N MET A 1 24.89 11.07 4.26
CA MET A 1 25.41 10.77 2.91
C MET A 1 25.40 12.02 2.03
N LEU A 2 24.25 12.63 1.73
CA LEU A 2 24.10 13.83 0.87
C LEU A 2 25.06 15.01 1.13
N LEU A 3 25.51 15.23 2.37
CA LEU A 3 26.31 16.39 2.74
C LEU A 3 27.81 16.12 2.91
N TYR A 4 28.19 14.85 3.11
CA TYR A 4 29.56 14.47 3.51
C TYR A 4 30.24 13.51 2.55
N ALA A 5 29.46 12.81 1.73
CA ALA A 5 29.99 11.80 0.84
C ALA A 5 30.02 12.34 -0.59
N GLN A 6 31.21 12.38 -1.17
CA GLN A 6 31.45 12.79 -2.55
C GLN A 6 31.75 11.56 -3.40
N GLY A 7 31.23 11.55 -4.63
CA GLY A 7 31.52 10.53 -5.64
C GLY A 7 30.37 9.58 -5.94
N LEU A 8 30.51 8.86 -7.04
CA LEU A 8 29.45 8.02 -7.62
C LEU A 8 29.01 6.90 -6.67
N LEU A 9 29.95 6.23 -6.00
CA LEU A 9 29.65 5.15 -5.06
C LEU A 9 28.78 5.60 -3.89
N ALA A 10 29.02 6.79 -3.35
CA ALA A 10 28.23 7.34 -2.26
C ALA A 10 26.77 7.58 -2.67
N ILE A 11 26.56 8.10 -3.88
CA ILE A 11 25.22 8.30 -4.45
C ILE A 11 24.55 6.96 -4.72
N GLN A 12 25.25 5.96 -5.24
CA GLN A 12 24.71 4.61 -5.44
C GLN A 12 24.26 3.96 -4.12
N PHE A 13 25.07 4.07 -3.06
CA PHE A 13 24.69 3.59 -1.73
C PHE A 13 23.49 4.35 -1.18
N LEU A 14 23.45 5.67 -1.34
CA LEU A 14 22.30 6.50 -0.93
C LEU A 14 21.01 6.01 -1.60
N GLU A 15 21.02 5.86 -2.92
CA GLU A 15 19.87 5.39 -3.69
C GLU A 15 19.44 3.98 -3.28
N PHE A 16 20.40 3.08 -3.01
CA PHE A 16 20.09 1.73 -2.51
C PHE A 16 19.35 1.77 -1.17
N PHE A 17 19.84 2.53 -0.20
CA PHE A 17 19.17 2.68 1.10
C PHE A 17 17.84 3.41 0.99
N TYR A 18 17.74 4.40 0.11
CA TYR A 18 16.49 5.10 -0.19
C TYR A 18 15.44 4.16 -0.78
N GLY A 19 15.84 3.26 -1.69
CA GLY A 19 14.99 2.20 -2.23
C GLY A 19 14.49 1.25 -1.14
N ILE A 20 15.37 0.81 -0.24
CA ILE A 20 14.97 -0.02 0.92
C ILE A 20 13.97 0.74 1.81
N ALA A 21 14.28 1.99 2.16
CA ALA A 21 13.41 2.81 2.99
C ALA A 21 12.03 2.98 2.38
N THR A 22 11.95 3.23 1.07
CA THR A 22 10.67 3.35 0.35
C THR A 22 9.90 2.02 0.34
N ALA A 23 10.58 0.88 0.19
CA ALA A 23 9.96 -0.44 0.24
C ALA A 23 9.36 -0.78 1.62
N THR A 24 9.87 -0.17 2.71
CA THR A 24 9.30 -0.38 4.05
C THR A 24 7.87 0.12 4.20
N GLU A 25 7.39 1.02 3.33
CA GLU A 25 5.98 1.45 3.34
C GLU A 25 5.04 0.25 3.13
N ILE A 26 5.38 -0.65 2.20
CA ILE A 26 4.59 -1.85 1.93
C ILE A 26 4.62 -2.77 3.14
N ALA A 27 5.79 -2.95 3.75
CA ALA A 27 5.93 -3.75 4.97
C ALA A 27 5.14 -3.17 6.15
N TYR A 28 5.09 -1.84 6.27
CA TYR A 28 4.30 -1.14 7.28
C TYR A 28 2.80 -1.39 7.11
N TYR A 29 2.26 -1.34 5.88
CA TYR A 29 0.86 -1.68 5.65
C TYR A 29 0.55 -3.16 5.94
N SER A 30 1.44 -4.08 5.59
CA SER A 30 1.29 -5.50 5.94
C SER A 30 1.26 -5.70 7.46
N TYR A 31 2.14 -5.01 8.19
CA TYR A 31 2.15 -5.01 9.65
C TYR A 31 0.83 -4.47 10.21
N ILE A 32 0.37 -3.29 9.76
CA ILE A 32 -0.81 -2.67 10.36
C ILE A 32 -2.08 -3.49 10.13
N TYR A 33 -2.22 -4.12 8.97
CA TYR A 33 -3.35 -5.02 8.70
C TYR A 33 -3.30 -6.30 9.52
N SER A 34 -2.12 -6.76 9.97
CA SER A 34 -2.02 -7.94 10.84
C SER A 34 -2.43 -7.69 12.30
N VAL A 35 -2.38 -6.42 12.76
CA VAL A 35 -2.71 -6.04 14.15
C VAL A 35 -4.13 -5.53 14.33
N VAL A 36 -4.81 -5.15 13.25
CA VAL A 36 -6.18 -4.61 13.28
C VAL A 36 -7.18 -5.59 12.68
N ASP A 37 -8.45 -5.48 13.07
CA ASP A 37 -9.51 -6.31 12.49
C ASP A 37 -9.92 -5.83 11.09
N LEU A 38 -10.39 -6.76 10.25
CA LEU A 38 -10.82 -6.54 8.85
C LEU A 38 -11.83 -5.39 8.70
N THR A 39 -12.72 -5.20 9.67
CA THR A 39 -13.74 -4.14 9.65
C THR A 39 -13.14 -2.74 9.67
N MET A 40 -11.92 -2.59 10.19
CA MET A 40 -11.25 -1.31 10.37
C MET A 40 -10.23 -0.99 9.27
N TYR A 41 -10.00 -1.89 8.31
CA TYR A 41 -8.93 -1.72 7.30
C TYR A 41 -9.04 -0.40 6.56
N GLN A 42 -10.22 -0.10 5.99
CA GLN A 42 -10.43 1.15 5.26
C GLN A 42 -10.15 2.40 6.13
N LYS A 43 -10.54 2.37 7.40
CA LYS A 43 -10.35 3.48 8.34
C LYS A 43 -8.87 3.67 8.68
N VAL A 44 -8.17 2.58 8.97
CA VAL A 44 -6.74 2.59 9.29
C VAL A 44 -5.91 3.03 8.08
N THR A 45 -6.19 2.47 6.89
CA THR A 45 -5.54 2.91 5.64
C THR A 45 -5.76 4.40 5.40
N SER A 46 -6.98 4.89 5.60
CA SER A 46 -7.30 6.31 5.46
C SER A 46 -6.51 7.18 6.44
N TYR A 47 -6.39 6.78 7.71
CA TYR A 47 -5.59 7.50 8.71
C TYR A 47 -4.10 7.50 8.37
N CYS A 48 -3.51 6.37 8.00
CA CYS A 48 -2.11 6.29 7.58
C CYS A 48 -1.83 7.18 6.38
N ARG A 49 -2.64 7.08 5.32
CA ARG A 49 -2.51 7.90 4.11
C ARG A 49 -2.66 9.40 4.42
N SER A 50 -3.63 9.75 5.25
CA SER A 50 -3.85 11.14 5.66
C SER A 50 -2.68 11.67 6.48
N ALA A 51 -2.16 10.89 7.43
CA ALA A 51 -1.00 11.27 8.23
C ALA A 51 0.24 11.50 7.37
N THR A 52 0.50 10.62 6.40
CA THR A 52 1.61 10.79 5.43
C THR A 52 1.44 12.08 4.63
N LEU A 53 0.25 12.36 4.12
CA LEU A 53 -0.04 13.54 3.30
C LEU A 53 0.09 14.85 4.11
N VAL A 54 -0.42 14.86 5.35
CA VAL A 54 -0.25 15.97 6.29
C VAL A 54 1.23 16.16 6.61
N GLY A 55 1.97 15.07 6.87
CA GLY A 55 3.40 15.09 7.11
C GLY A 55 4.18 15.72 5.95
N PHE A 56 3.90 15.31 4.70
CA PHE A 56 4.49 15.93 3.51
C PHE A 56 4.15 17.42 3.41
N THR A 57 2.88 17.77 3.59
CA THR A 57 2.45 19.18 3.48
C THR A 57 3.11 20.05 4.55
N VAL A 58 3.07 19.62 5.81
CA VAL A 58 3.69 20.32 6.93
C VAL A 58 5.20 20.41 6.74
N GLY A 59 5.86 19.32 6.33
CA GLY A 59 7.29 19.29 6.07
C GLY A 59 7.71 20.25 4.95
N SER A 60 7.01 20.23 3.81
CA SER A 60 7.30 21.11 2.68
C SER A 60 7.02 22.58 3.00
N VAL A 61 5.92 22.90 3.70
CA VAL A 61 5.62 24.27 4.14
C VAL A 61 6.63 24.76 5.16
N LEU A 62 6.93 23.96 6.19
CA LEU A 62 7.90 24.31 7.22
C LEU A 62 9.30 24.50 6.61
N GLY A 63 9.72 23.59 5.72
CA GLY A 63 10.98 23.70 4.99
C GLY A 63 11.05 24.98 4.16
N GLN A 64 9.98 25.31 3.42
CA GLN A 64 9.91 26.54 2.64
C GLN A 64 9.98 27.80 3.52
N ILE A 65 9.27 27.82 4.66
CA ILE A 65 9.30 28.94 5.60
C ILE A 65 10.71 29.11 6.20
N LEU A 66 11.34 28.03 6.64
CA LEU A 66 12.69 28.07 7.23
C LEU A 66 13.74 28.59 6.24
N VAL A 67 13.65 28.18 4.97
CA VAL A 67 14.58 28.67 3.93
C VAL A 67 14.27 30.12 3.56
N SER A 68 13.02 30.47 3.27
CA SER A 68 12.67 31.80 2.73
C SER A 68 12.62 32.91 3.78
N VAL A 69 12.15 32.62 5.00
CA VAL A 69 11.95 33.65 6.05
C VAL A 69 13.09 33.66 7.05
N ALA A 70 13.49 32.47 7.54
CA ALA A 70 14.54 32.37 8.55
C ALA A 70 15.96 32.36 7.93
N GLY A 71 16.08 32.24 6.60
CA GLY A 71 17.36 32.19 5.90
C GLY A 71 18.20 30.96 6.25
N TRP A 72 17.56 29.87 6.69
CA TRP A 72 18.28 28.67 7.10
C TRP A 72 18.88 27.95 5.90
N SER A 73 20.10 27.44 6.10
CA SER A 73 20.77 26.62 5.09
C SER A 73 20.07 25.27 4.92
N LEU A 74 20.17 24.67 3.72
CA LEU A 74 19.70 23.31 3.44
C LEU A 74 20.36 22.26 4.35
N PHE A 75 21.54 22.55 4.90
CA PHE A 75 22.19 21.71 5.90
C PHE A 75 21.35 21.62 7.19
N SER A 76 20.89 22.75 7.71
CA SER A 76 20.07 22.81 8.92
C SER A 76 18.75 22.03 8.74
N LEU A 77 18.14 22.12 7.56
CA LEU A 77 16.94 21.35 7.23
C LEU A 77 17.21 19.83 7.25
N ASN A 78 18.33 19.39 6.68
CA ASN A 78 18.73 17.98 6.71
C ASN A 78 18.93 17.46 8.15
N VAL A 79 19.51 18.28 9.04
CA VAL A 79 19.68 17.92 10.46
C VAL A 79 18.34 17.75 11.17
N ILE A 80 17.37 18.65 10.91
CA ILE A 80 16.00 18.51 11.44
C ILE A 80 15.38 17.21 10.94
N SER A 81 15.41 16.95 9.63
CA SER A 81 14.84 15.74 9.04
C SER A 81 15.45 14.47 9.63
N LEU A 82 16.77 14.44 9.82
CA LEU A 82 17.48 13.32 10.45
C LEU A 82 17.04 13.12 11.91
N THR A 83 16.83 14.22 12.64
CA THR A 83 16.32 14.18 14.02
C THR A 83 14.91 13.60 14.06
N CYS A 84 14.01 14.05 13.18
CA CYS A 84 12.65 13.53 13.08
C CYS A 84 12.62 12.02 12.78
N VAL A 85 13.43 11.55 11.83
CA VAL A 85 13.53 10.13 11.49
C VAL A 85 14.11 9.31 12.65
N SER A 86 15.09 9.84 13.38
CA SER A 86 15.67 9.17 14.54
C SER A 86 14.66 9.01 15.69
N VAL A 87 13.84 10.04 15.93
CA VAL A 87 12.75 9.97 16.91
C VAL A 87 11.70 8.96 16.47
N ALA A 88 11.29 8.96 15.19
CA ALA A 88 10.34 7.99 14.66
C ALA A 88 10.85 6.53 14.80
N PHE A 89 12.14 6.31 14.55
CA PHE A 89 12.78 5.02 14.76
C PHE A 89 12.74 4.59 16.24
N ALA A 90 12.99 5.50 17.17
CA ALA A 90 12.88 5.21 18.60
C ALA A 90 11.43 4.86 19.01
N VAL A 91 10.44 5.57 18.47
CA VAL A 91 9.02 5.30 18.71
C VAL A 91 8.59 3.93 18.17
N ALA A 92 9.16 3.49 17.05
CA ALA A 92 8.83 2.21 16.43
C ALA A 92 9.11 1.00 17.34
N TRP A 93 10.06 1.08 18.28
CA TRP A 93 10.32 0.01 19.25
C TRP A 93 9.18 -0.21 20.25
N PHE A 94 8.29 0.75 20.41
CA PHE A 94 7.13 0.64 21.31
C PHE A 94 5.87 0.14 20.61
N LEU A 95 5.96 -0.21 19.31
CA LEU A 95 4.84 -0.76 18.56
C LEU A 95 4.50 -2.19 19.01
N PRO A 96 3.20 -2.56 19.07
CA PRO A 96 2.78 -3.88 19.51
C PRO A 96 3.24 -4.96 18.52
N MET A 97 3.70 -6.10 19.03
CA MET A 97 4.04 -7.25 18.20
C MET A 97 2.75 -7.87 17.63
N PRO A 98 2.71 -8.24 16.34
CA PRO A 98 1.50 -8.80 15.73
C PRO A 98 1.18 -10.15 16.37
N GLN A 99 0.03 -10.22 17.05
CA GLN A 99 -0.43 -11.41 17.76
C GLN A 99 -1.21 -12.38 16.86
N LYS A 100 -1.68 -11.92 15.70
CA LYS A 100 -2.43 -12.72 14.72
C LYS A 100 -1.68 -12.74 13.40
N SER A 101 -1.32 -13.92 12.93
CA SER A 101 -0.90 -14.08 11.54
C SER A 101 -2.14 -14.04 10.64
N LEU A 102 -2.19 -13.03 9.78
CA LEU A 102 -3.20 -12.90 8.71
C LEU A 102 -3.22 -14.12 7.77
N PHE A 103 -2.13 -14.91 7.74
CA PHE A 103 -1.95 -16.08 6.89
C PHE A 103 -2.39 -17.42 7.51
N PHE A 104 -2.69 -17.48 8.81
CA PHE A 104 -2.98 -18.75 9.50
C PHE A 104 -4.45 -18.94 9.89
N HIS A 105 -5.34 -18.82 8.90
CA HIS A 105 -6.68 -19.43 9.00
C HIS A 105 -6.87 -20.43 7.85
N HIS A 106 -6.28 -21.61 7.99
CA HIS A 106 -6.95 -22.79 7.46
C HIS A 106 -8.19 -23.01 8.34
N VAL A 107 -9.35 -22.55 7.86
CA VAL A 107 -10.59 -23.24 8.24
C VAL A 107 -10.45 -24.65 7.68
N PRO A 108 -10.36 -25.72 8.49
CA PRO A 108 -10.53 -27.04 7.95
C PRO A 108 -11.93 -27.07 7.37
N SER A 109 -12.03 -27.36 6.08
CA SER A 109 -13.28 -27.63 5.39
C SER A 109 -13.95 -28.84 6.03
N THR A 110 -14.56 -28.69 7.20
CA THR A 110 -15.60 -29.60 7.68
C THR A 110 -16.81 -29.30 6.81
N CYS A 111 -16.83 -29.95 5.66
CA CYS A 111 -17.93 -30.00 4.73
C CYS A 111 -19.10 -30.68 5.43
N GLN A 112 -19.91 -29.91 6.15
CA GLN A 112 -21.22 -30.32 6.63
C GLN A 112 -22.27 -29.52 5.87
N ARG A 113 -22.50 -29.86 4.59
CA ARG A 113 -23.84 -29.77 3.97
C ARG A 113 -23.91 -30.44 2.58
N THR A 114 -23.92 -31.77 2.55
CA THR A 114 -24.63 -32.48 1.48
C THR A 114 -25.48 -33.56 2.13
N ASN A 115 -26.76 -33.25 2.32
CA ASN A 115 -27.89 -34.18 2.35
C ASN A 115 -29.15 -33.34 2.26
N GLY A 116 -29.39 -32.80 1.06
CA GLY A 116 -30.72 -32.41 0.64
C GLY A 116 -31.47 -33.64 0.14
N ILE A 117 -32.80 -33.61 0.29
CA ILE A 117 -33.80 -34.57 -0.17
C ILE A 117 -34.10 -35.70 0.82
N LYS A 118 -35.07 -35.49 1.72
CA LYS A 118 -36.28 -36.32 1.78
C LYS A 118 -37.48 -35.45 2.19
N ALA A 119 -38.54 -35.55 1.39
CA ALA A 119 -39.82 -34.92 1.54
C ALA A 119 -40.54 -35.34 2.84
N GLN A 120 -41.27 -34.42 3.46
CA GLN A 120 -42.28 -34.78 4.45
C GLN A 120 -43.56 -33.99 4.21
N ASN A 121 -44.55 -34.68 3.67
CA ASN A 121 -45.96 -34.33 3.72
C ASN A 121 -46.56 -34.83 5.04
N GLY A 122 -47.44 -34.03 5.64
CA GLY A 122 -48.67 -34.48 6.31
C GLY A 122 -48.60 -35.08 7.72
N GLY A 123 -49.21 -34.39 8.68
CA GLY A 123 -50.32 -34.96 9.47
C GLY A 123 -50.03 -35.62 10.83
N PHE A 124 -50.37 -34.86 11.89
CA PHE A 124 -51.18 -35.28 13.06
C PHE A 124 -50.65 -36.31 14.10
N VAL A 125 -50.45 -35.77 15.33
CA VAL A 125 -51.04 -36.20 16.62
C VAL A 125 -50.25 -36.97 17.72
N THR A 126 -50.39 -36.38 18.93
CA THR A 126 -50.34 -36.88 20.33
C THR A 126 -49.03 -37.21 21.08
N ASN A 127 -48.78 -36.37 22.10
CA ASN A 127 -48.72 -36.60 23.56
C ASN A 127 -47.74 -37.61 24.24
N THR A 128 -47.21 -37.11 25.38
CA THR A 128 -46.81 -37.83 26.62
C THR A 128 -45.40 -38.46 26.61
N THR A 129 -44.56 -38.55 27.66
CA THR A 129 -44.25 -37.90 28.96
C THR A 129 -42.97 -38.61 29.46
N ALA A 130 -42.18 -37.96 30.34
CA ALA A 130 -41.29 -38.56 31.37
C ALA A 130 -39.97 -39.29 31.03
N ALA A 131 -38.90 -38.69 31.57
CA ALA A 131 -37.99 -39.22 32.61
C ALA A 131 -36.96 -40.34 32.29
N ASN A 132 -35.70 -39.99 32.62
CA ASN A 132 -34.67 -40.78 33.33
C ASN A 132 -34.22 -42.13 32.76
N HIS A 133 -32.94 -42.24 32.36
CA HIS A 133 -31.97 -43.17 32.97
C HIS A 133 -30.58 -43.09 32.30
N LEU A 134 -29.54 -42.85 33.11
CA LEU A 134 -28.19 -43.40 32.88
C LEU A 134 -28.15 -44.83 33.44
N PRO A 135 -27.25 -45.69 32.91
CA PRO A 135 -26.10 -46.09 33.73
C PRO A 135 -24.77 -46.19 32.95
N GLY A 136 -23.66 -45.88 33.63
CA GLY A 136 -22.30 -46.02 33.12
C GLY A 136 -21.75 -47.43 33.23
N TRP A 137 -20.82 -47.77 32.33
CA TRP A 137 -20.02 -49.00 32.33
C TRP A 137 -18.60 -48.65 31.90
N GLU A 138 -17.62 -49.07 32.71
CA GLU A 138 -16.18 -48.90 32.56
C GLU A 138 -15.57 -49.93 31.57
N ASP A 139 -14.35 -49.63 31.10
CA ASP A 139 -13.52 -50.25 30.05
C ASP A 139 -13.29 -51.78 30.11
N PRO A 140 -12.76 -52.38 29.02
CA PRO A 140 -11.36 -52.83 29.12
C PRO A 140 -10.47 -52.63 27.86
N GLU A 141 -9.30 -52.06 28.12
CA GLU A 141 -7.97 -52.27 27.51
C GLU A 141 -7.84 -52.91 26.12
N SER A 142 -7.37 -52.12 25.14
CA SER A 142 -6.57 -52.62 24.02
C SER A 142 -5.19 -51.96 24.00
N LYS A 143 -4.15 -52.75 24.24
CA LYS A 143 -2.72 -52.39 24.22
C LYS A 143 -2.24 -52.04 22.79
N MET A 144 -1.64 -50.85 22.66
CA MET A 144 -0.41 -50.42 21.92
C MET A 144 0.03 -51.14 20.60
N PRO A 145 0.61 -50.42 19.62
CA PRO A 145 1.79 -49.60 19.86
C PRO A 145 1.70 -48.15 19.37
N LEU A 146 2.23 -47.29 20.24
CA LEU A 146 2.69 -45.94 19.96
C LEU A 146 3.86 -46.04 18.98
N ASN A 147 3.59 -45.82 17.70
CA ASN A 147 4.61 -45.48 16.72
C ASN A 147 4.15 -44.19 16.03
N THR A 148 4.10 -43.11 16.81
CA THR A 148 4.07 -41.76 16.26
C THR A 148 5.50 -41.48 15.81
N GLU A 149 5.82 -41.81 14.57
CA GLU A 149 6.85 -41.06 13.86
C GLU A 149 6.29 -39.64 13.72
N GLU A 150 6.57 -38.78 14.70
CA GLU A 150 6.43 -37.34 14.53
C GLU A 150 7.32 -36.97 13.32
N PRO A 151 6.76 -36.34 12.27
CA PRO A 151 7.61 -35.78 11.25
C PRO A 151 8.50 -34.73 11.94
N GLU A 152 9.82 -34.86 11.78
CA GLU A 152 10.78 -33.87 12.27
C GLU A 152 10.27 -32.44 12.03
N PRO A 153 10.49 -31.49 12.95
CA PRO A 153 10.08 -30.11 12.76
C PRO A 153 10.89 -29.54 11.61
N THR A 154 10.34 -29.63 10.40
CA THR A 154 10.79 -28.82 9.27
C THR A 154 10.79 -27.39 9.77
N PRO A 155 11.91 -26.65 9.66
CA PRO A 155 12.07 -25.40 10.38
C PRO A 155 10.93 -24.48 9.94
N GLU A 156 10.08 -24.08 10.89
CA GLU A 156 8.79 -23.41 10.65
C GLU A 156 8.92 -22.25 9.63
N ARG A 157 10.08 -21.61 9.55
CA ARG A 157 10.44 -20.59 8.55
C ARG A 157 10.44 -21.07 7.10
N LEU A 158 10.96 -22.26 6.81
CA LEU A 158 10.95 -22.81 5.44
C LEU A 158 9.52 -23.16 5.01
N LEU A 159 8.69 -23.61 5.94
CA LEU A 159 7.28 -23.85 5.69
C LEU A 159 6.52 -22.54 5.42
N VAL A 160 6.77 -21.51 6.23
CA VAL A 160 6.23 -20.15 6.00
C VAL A 160 6.65 -19.61 4.63
N LEU A 161 7.94 -19.70 4.29
CA LEU A 161 8.45 -19.25 2.99
C LEU A 161 7.83 -20.05 1.84
N LYS A 162 7.60 -21.35 2.02
CA LYS A 162 6.94 -22.19 1.04
C LYS A 162 5.48 -21.80 0.85
N VAL A 163 4.72 -21.59 1.93
CA VAL A 163 3.32 -21.12 1.85
C VAL A 163 3.25 -19.75 1.16
N LEU A 164 4.11 -18.80 1.53
CA LEU A 164 4.19 -17.49 0.87
C LEU A 164 4.54 -17.60 -0.61
N TRP A 165 5.40 -18.56 -0.98
CA TRP A 165 5.79 -18.82 -2.35
C TRP A 165 4.65 -19.44 -3.17
N ASP A 166 3.93 -20.39 -2.57
CA ASP A 166 2.76 -21.04 -3.19
C ASP A 166 1.63 -20.01 -3.39
N ASP A 167 1.35 -19.17 -2.38
CA ASP A 167 0.39 -18.06 -2.48
C ASP A 167 0.82 -17.04 -3.55
N PHE A 168 2.11 -16.70 -3.61
CA PHE A 168 2.67 -15.81 -4.63
C PHE A 168 2.45 -16.38 -6.04
N LEU A 169 2.81 -17.64 -6.26
CA LEU A 169 2.61 -18.33 -7.54
C LEU A 169 1.13 -18.37 -7.92
N MET A 170 0.25 -18.67 -6.95
CA MET A 170 -1.20 -18.73 -7.18
C MET A 170 -1.76 -17.35 -7.57
N CYS A 171 -1.38 -16.29 -6.86
CA CYS A 171 -1.80 -14.92 -7.18
C CYS A 171 -1.35 -14.52 -8.59
N TYR A 172 -0.08 -14.71 -8.92
CA TYR A 172 0.51 -14.28 -10.18
C TYR A 172 0.25 -15.21 -11.36
N SER A 173 -0.33 -16.38 -11.13
CA SER A 173 -0.88 -17.23 -12.19
C SER A 173 -2.10 -16.59 -12.87
N SER A 174 -2.80 -15.68 -12.19
CA SER A 174 -3.90 -14.94 -12.79
C SER A 174 -3.36 -13.81 -13.69
N ARG A 175 -3.63 -13.93 -15.00
CA ARG A 175 -3.23 -12.94 -16.00
C ARG A 175 -3.65 -11.50 -15.65
N PRO A 176 -4.90 -11.25 -15.19
CA PRO A 176 -5.31 -9.89 -14.83
C PRO A 176 -4.49 -9.31 -13.68
N LEU A 177 -4.24 -10.08 -12.62
CA LEU A 177 -3.47 -9.60 -11.47
C LEU A 177 -2.02 -9.33 -11.86
N LEU A 178 -1.39 -10.21 -12.63
CA LEU A 178 -0.03 -10.00 -13.13
C LEU A 178 0.07 -8.71 -13.96
N CYS A 179 -0.86 -8.46 -14.89
CA CYS A 179 -0.88 -7.23 -15.68
C CYS A 179 -1.02 -5.99 -14.81
N TRP A 180 -1.92 -6.00 -13.83
CA TRP A 180 -2.10 -4.89 -12.89
C TRP A 180 -0.86 -4.67 -12.03
N SER A 181 -0.25 -5.73 -11.50
CA SER A 181 0.97 -5.62 -10.71
C SER A 181 2.14 -5.03 -11.51
N VAL A 182 2.35 -5.47 -12.75
CA VAL A 182 3.39 -4.91 -13.64
C VAL A 182 3.09 -3.44 -13.92
N TRP A 183 1.84 -3.09 -14.22
CA TRP A 183 1.44 -1.71 -14.44
C TRP A 183 1.67 -0.83 -13.20
N TRP A 184 1.31 -1.30 -12.02
CA TRP A 184 1.54 -0.59 -10.75
C TRP A 184 3.03 -0.40 -10.47
N ALA A 185 3.85 -1.42 -10.71
CA ALA A 185 5.29 -1.33 -10.55
C ALA A 185 5.89 -0.27 -11.49
N LEU A 186 5.54 -0.29 -12.78
CA LEU A 186 6.01 0.69 -13.78
C LEU A 186 5.53 2.11 -13.47
N SER A 187 4.24 2.27 -13.15
CA SER A 187 3.64 3.56 -12.81
C SER A 187 4.27 4.19 -11.56
N THR A 188 4.44 3.39 -10.50
CA THR A 188 5.05 3.84 -9.25
C THR A 188 6.54 4.16 -9.44
N CYS A 189 7.26 3.34 -10.21
CA CYS A 189 8.66 3.61 -10.58
C CYS A 189 8.79 4.93 -11.34
N GLY A 190 7.97 5.14 -12.38
CA GLY A 190 7.97 6.39 -13.15
C GLY A 190 7.66 7.61 -12.30
N TYR A 191 6.72 7.50 -11.35
CA TYR A 191 6.44 8.56 -10.40
C TYR A 191 7.65 8.91 -9.52
N PHE A 192 8.27 7.90 -8.90
CA PHE A 192 9.46 8.14 -8.06
C PHE A 192 10.62 8.71 -8.87
N GLN A 193 10.82 8.28 -10.12
CA GLN A 193 11.83 8.83 -10.99
C GLN A 193 11.60 10.34 -11.22
N VAL A 194 10.40 10.76 -11.61
CA VAL A 194 10.10 12.19 -11.81
C VAL A 194 10.28 12.97 -10.51
N VAL A 195 9.77 12.48 -9.38
CA VAL A 195 9.86 13.18 -8.09
C VAL A 195 11.30 13.33 -7.61
N ASN A 196 12.12 12.28 -7.69
CA ASN A 196 13.50 12.30 -7.22
C ASN A 196 14.39 13.22 -8.09
N TYR A 197 14.16 13.24 -9.41
CA TYR A 197 14.97 14.05 -10.32
C TYR A 197 14.46 15.48 -10.53
N ALA A 198 13.22 15.79 -10.14
CA ALA A 198 12.64 17.13 -10.32
C ALA A 198 13.47 18.23 -9.65
N GLN A 199 13.94 18.01 -8.42
CA GLN A 199 14.76 19.00 -7.71
C GLN A 199 16.11 19.24 -8.42
N GLY A 200 16.73 18.18 -8.94
CA GLY A 200 17.96 18.30 -9.73
C GLY A 200 17.74 19.04 -11.04
N LEU A 201 16.64 18.75 -11.74
CA LEU A 201 16.24 19.48 -12.94
C LEU A 201 16.02 20.98 -12.64
N TRP A 202 15.30 21.30 -11.58
CA TRP A 202 15.06 22.70 -11.19
C TRP A 202 16.36 23.46 -10.89
N GLU A 203 17.34 22.80 -10.26
CA GLU A 203 18.66 23.40 -10.02
C GLU A 203 19.41 23.71 -11.33
N THR A 204 19.24 22.87 -12.36
CA THR A 204 19.85 23.14 -13.68
C THR A 204 19.17 24.30 -14.41
N VAL A 205 17.86 24.49 -14.22
CA VAL A 205 17.08 25.56 -14.86
C VAL A 205 17.26 26.90 -14.12
N MET A 206 17.28 26.88 -12.80
CA MET A 206 17.49 28.04 -11.94
C MET A 206 18.39 27.67 -10.76
N PRO A 207 19.69 28.02 -10.82
CA PRO A 207 20.62 27.71 -9.74
C PRO A 207 20.23 28.39 -8.43
N SER A 208 20.26 27.61 -7.35
CA SER A 208 19.95 28.04 -5.98
C SER A 208 20.82 29.19 -5.46
N ARG A 209 21.97 29.44 -6.08
CA ARG A 209 22.93 30.48 -5.69
C ARG A 209 22.51 31.88 -6.12
N ASP A 210 21.71 31.97 -7.17
CA ASP A 210 21.46 33.23 -7.89
C ASP A 210 20.00 33.70 -7.75
N ALA A 211 19.10 32.87 -7.20
CA ALA A 211 17.68 33.17 -7.10
C ALA A 211 17.00 32.54 -5.87
N ALA A 212 15.84 33.09 -5.50
CA ALA A 212 14.99 32.53 -4.47
C ALA A 212 14.32 31.22 -4.93
N ILE A 213 14.42 30.18 -4.10
CA ILE A 213 13.92 28.83 -4.39
C ILE A 213 12.52 28.66 -3.80
N TYR A 214 11.60 28.10 -4.58
CA TYR A 214 10.21 27.84 -4.16
C TYR A 214 9.81 26.36 -4.17
N ASN A 215 10.81 25.46 -4.25
CA ASN A 215 10.61 24.01 -4.38
C ASN A 215 9.66 23.43 -3.32
N GLY A 216 9.83 23.80 -2.04
CA GLY A 216 8.96 23.34 -0.96
C GLY A 216 7.51 23.85 -1.12
N GLY A 217 7.33 25.08 -1.58
CA GLY A 217 6.01 25.63 -1.89
C GLY A 217 5.31 24.86 -3.02
N VAL A 218 6.04 24.56 -4.09
CA VAL A 218 5.55 23.79 -5.25
C VAL A 218 5.16 22.36 -4.83
N GLU A 219 5.96 21.72 -3.99
CA GLU A 219 5.63 20.41 -3.42
C GLU A 219 4.38 20.47 -2.53
N ALA A 220 4.25 21.47 -1.66
CA ALA A 220 3.08 21.63 -0.81
C ALA A 220 1.80 21.84 -1.63
N VAL A 221 1.84 22.75 -2.60
CA VAL A 221 0.70 23.05 -3.49
C VAL A 221 0.28 21.82 -4.28
N SER A 222 1.23 21.12 -4.90
CA SER A 222 0.93 19.92 -5.68
C SER A 222 0.35 18.79 -4.83
N THR A 223 0.83 18.60 -3.60
CA THR A 223 0.28 17.63 -2.65
C THR A 223 -1.16 17.97 -2.27
N LEU A 224 -1.41 19.22 -1.90
CA LEU A 224 -2.74 19.70 -1.50
C LEU A 224 -3.74 19.60 -2.65
N LEU A 225 -3.38 20.09 -3.83
CA LEU A 225 -4.25 20.05 -5.00
C LEU A 225 -4.51 18.61 -5.46
N GLY A 226 -3.52 17.73 -5.39
CA GLY A 226 -3.71 16.30 -5.66
C GLY A 226 -4.73 15.66 -4.72
N ALA A 227 -4.66 15.97 -3.42
CA ALA A 227 -5.60 15.46 -2.44
C ALA A 227 -7.03 15.99 -2.65
N VAL A 228 -7.17 17.29 -2.96
CA VAL A 228 -8.46 17.88 -3.33
C VAL A 228 -9.03 17.21 -4.57
N ALA A 229 -8.21 16.98 -5.61
CA ALA A 229 -8.64 16.34 -6.84
C ALA A 229 -9.14 14.91 -6.58
N VAL A 230 -8.42 14.12 -5.79
CA VAL A 230 -8.84 12.77 -5.39
C VAL A 230 -10.14 12.80 -4.60
N PHE A 231 -10.27 13.72 -3.64
CA PHE A 231 -11.50 13.90 -2.87
C PHE A 231 -12.69 14.21 -3.78
N VAL A 232 -12.53 15.15 -4.72
CA VAL A 232 -13.57 15.52 -5.69
C VAL A 232 -13.96 14.33 -6.56
N VAL A 233 -12.99 13.58 -7.07
CA VAL A 233 -13.24 12.37 -7.88
C VAL A 233 -14.06 11.32 -7.12
N GLY A 234 -13.90 11.23 -5.79
CA GLY A 234 -14.72 10.36 -4.95
C GLY A 234 -16.23 10.66 -4.97
N TYR A 235 -16.64 11.89 -5.32
CA TYR A 235 -18.06 12.27 -5.45
C TYR A 235 -18.59 12.17 -6.89
N ILE A 236 -17.71 11.95 -7.88
CA ILE A 236 -18.10 11.87 -9.28
C ILE A 236 -18.72 10.50 -9.56
N LYS A 237 -20.00 10.51 -9.95
CA LYS A 237 -20.75 9.30 -10.34
C LYS A 237 -20.49 8.94 -11.80
N ILE A 238 -19.29 8.45 -12.09
CA ILE A 238 -18.91 7.89 -13.41
C ILE A 238 -18.86 6.36 -13.33
N SER A 239 -19.28 5.68 -14.39
CA SER A 239 -19.06 4.24 -14.55
C SER A 239 -17.59 3.95 -14.85
N TRP A 240 -16.78 3.84 -13.79
CA TRP A 240 -15.35 3.55 -13.91
C TRP A 240 -15.05 2.22 -14.64
N SER A 241 -16.00 1.28 -14.64
CA SER A 241 -15.89 0.05 -15.44
C SER A 241 -15.84 0.30 -16.95
N THR A 242 -16.42 1.39 -17.46
CA THR A 242 -16.51 1.68 -18.90
C THR A 242 -15.48 2.73 -19.31
N TRP A 243 -15.40 3.81 -18.54
CA TRP A 243 -14.56 4.97 -18.88
C TRP A 243 -13.17 4.93 -18.26
N GLY A 244 -12.95 4.04 -17.28
CA GLY A 244 -11.72 4.00 -16.51
C GLY A 244 -10.47 3.79 -17.36
N GLU A 245 -10.46 2.82 -18.27
CA GLU A 245 -9.30 2.55 -19.13
C GLU A 245 -8.96 3.72 -20.05
N MET A 246 -9.98 4.35 -20.62
CA MET A 246 -9.80 5.53 -21.46
C MET A 246 -9.22 6.70 -20.66
N MET A 247 -9.70 6.92 -19.43
CA MET A 247 -9.15 7.95 -18.54
C MET A 247 -7.71 7.64 -18.12
N LEU A 248 -7.38 6.36 -17.86
CA LEU A 248 -6.00 5.95 -17.56
C LEU A 248 -5.06 6.25 -18.73
N SER A 249 -5.48 5.96 -19.97
CA SER A 249 -4.70 6.29 -21.17
C SER A 249 -4.53 7.81 -21.34
N LEU A 250 -5.61 8.58 -21.20
CA LEU A 250 -5.58 10.04 -21.30
C LEU A 250 -4.64 10.65 -20.24
N PHE A 251 -4.78 10.25 -18.99
CA PHE A 251 -3.93 10.76 -17.90
C PHE A 251 -2.47 10.36 -18.07
N SER A 252 -2.19 9.17 -18.59
CA SER A 252 -0.83 8.75 -18.93
C SER A 252 -0.22 9.65 -20.02
N LEU A 253 -0.99 10.00 -21.05
CA LEU A 253 -0.54 10.90 -22.12
C LEU A 253 -0.30 12.33 -21.61
N LEU A 254 -1.19 12.83 -20.74
CA LEU A 254 -1.03 14.15 -20.12
C LEU A 254 0.18 14.18 -19.18
N ILE A 255 0.44 13.12 -18.42
CA ILE A 255 1.67 12.96 -17.61
C ILE A 255 2.91 13.03 -18.50
N ALA A 256 2.95 12.25 -19.58
CA ALA A 256 4.09 12.24 -20.50
C ALA A 256 4.34 13.63 -21.11
N THR A 257 3.26 14.34 -21.47
CA THR A 257 3.35 15.70 -22.01
C THR A 257 3.85 16.70 -20.94
N ALA A 258 3.35 16.63 -19.71
CA ALA A 258 3.79 17.49 -18.62
C ALA A 258 5.28 17.28 -18.32
N VAL A 259 5.74 16.03 -18.26
CA VAL A 259 7.17 15.70 -18.04
C VAL A 259 8.03 16.18 -19.21
N TYR A 260 7.59 16.01 -20.46
CA TYR A 260 8.32 16.52 -21.62
C TYR A 260 8.44 18.05 -21.63
N ILE A 261 7.38 18.77 -21.24
CA ILE A 261 7.42 20.24 -21.10
C ILE A 261 8.39 20.66 -19.99
N MET A 262 8.46 19.93 -18.87
CA MET A 262 9.40 20.23 -17.78
C MET A 262 10.86 20.16 -18.22
N ASP A 263 11.21 19.21 -19.10
CA ASP A 263 12.58 19.03 -19.59
C ASP A 263 12.94 20.06 -20.67
N THR A 264 12.02 20.32 -21.59
CA THR A 264 12.30 21.15 -22.77
C THR A 264 12.24 22.65 -22.51
N VAL A 265 11.30 23.09 -21.67
CA VAL A 265 11.11 24.52 -21.42
C VAL A 265 12.02 24.97 -20.29
N GLN A 266 13.09 25.69 -20.64
CA GLN A 266 14.08 26.25 -19.72
C GLN A 266 13.54 27.47 -18.95
N ASN A 267 12.38 27.33 -18.32
CA ASN A 267 11.74 28.35 -17.49
C ASN A 267 11.20 27.72 -16.21
N ILE A 268 11.67 28.20 -15.05
CA ILE A 268 11.35 27.59 -13.76
C ILE A 268 9.85 27.58 -13.44
N TRP A 269 9.10 28.62 -13.83
CA TRP A 269 7.66 28.70 -13.57
C TRP A 269 6.87 27.69 -14.41
N VAL A 270 7.32 27.45 -15.64
CA VAL A 270 6.75 26.39 -16.49
C VAL A 270 7.09 25.02 -15.90
N CYS A 271 8.34 24.80 -15.47
CA CYS A 271 8.73 23.54 -14.82
C CYS A 271 7.91 23.27 -13.55
N TYR A 272 7.73 24.28 -12.69
CA TYR A 272 6.92 24.18 -11.48
C TYR A 272 5.46 23.90 -11.79
N THR A 273 4.87 24.62 -12.74
CA THR A 273 3.47 24.44 -13.12
C THR A 273 3.24 23.06 -13.70
N SER A 274 4.10 22.61 -14.62
CA SER A 274 4.03 21.28 -15.22
C SER A 274 4.22 20.17 -14.18
N TYR A 275 5.10 20.37 -13.19
CA TYR A 275 5.24 19.42 -12.07
C TYR A 275 3.99 19.33 -11.20
N VAL A 276 3.35 20.47 -10.90
CA VAL A 276 2.07 20.50 -10.16
C VAL A 276 0.99 19.74 -10.93
N VAL A 277 0.89 19.98 -12.24
CA VAL A 277 -0.05 19.27 -13.13
C VAL A 277 0.24 17.78 -13.13
N PHE A 278 1.50 17.37 -13.32
CA PHE A 278 1.94 15.98 -13.24
C PHE A 278 1.49 15.30 -11.93
N ARG A 279 1.75 15.93 -10.78
CA ARG A 279 1.38 15.39 -9.46
C ARG A 279 -0.12 15.21 -9.31
N ILE A 280 -0.92 16.19 -9.73
CA ILE A 280 -2.39 16.11 -9.67
C ILE A 280 -2.89 14.97 -10.56
N ILE A 281 -2.45 14.92 -11.82
CA ILE A 281 -2.90 13.90 -12.77
C ILE A 281 -2.48 12.51 -12.33
N TYR A 282 -1.28 12.35 -11.77
CA TYR A 282 -0.82 11.07 -11.22
C TYR A 282 -1.70 10.60 -10.06
N MET A 283 -2.04 11.49 -9.12
CA MET A 283 -2.94 11.16 -7.99
C MET A 283 -4.34 10.76 -8.46
N LEU A 284 -4.85 11.40 -9.52
CA LEU A 284 -6.12 11.02 -10.14
C LEU A 284 -6.02 9.66 -10.84
N LEU A 285 -4.94 9.43 -11.61
CA LEU A 285 -4.68 8.19 -12.33
C LEU A 285 -4.64 7.00 -11.38
N ILE A 286 -3.92 7.11 -10.26
CA ILE A 286 -3.77 6.01 -9.30
C ILE A 286 -5.08 5.70 -8.56
N THR A 287 -5.88 6.74 -8.28
CA THR A 287 -7.20 6.62 -7.66
C THR A 287 -8.17 5.90 -8.59
N ILE A 288 -8.25 6.33 -9.84
CA ILE A 288 -9.11 5.71 -10.86
C ILE A 288 -8.67 4.27 -11.13
N ALA A 289 -7.37 4.02 -11.26
CA ALA A 289 -6.81 2.68 -11.43
C ALA A 289 -7.28 1.74 -10.33
N THR A 290 -7.26 2.20 -9.08
CA THR A 290 -7.76 1.44 -7.93
C THR A 290 -9.25 1.12 -8.07
N TYR A 291 -10.09 2.09 -8.45
CA TYR A 291 -11.51 1.83 -8.69
C TYR A 291 -11.76 0.83 -9.82
N VAL A 292 -11.04 0.96 -10.94
CA VAL A 292 -11.15 0.04 -12.09
C VAL A 292 -10.73 -1.37 -11.68
N PHE A 293 -9.61 -1.51 -10.96
CA PHE A 293 -9.13 -2.79 -10.47
C PHE A 293 -10.17 -3.46 -9.56
N CYS A 294 -10.64 -2.77 -8.53
CA CYS A 294 -11.62 -3.31 -7.58
C CYS A 294 -12.93 -3.71 -8.27
N LEU A 295 -13.43 -2.90 -9.21
CA LEU A 295 -14.65 -3.21 -9.96
C LEU A 295 -14.48 -4.46 -10.82
N LYS A 296 -13.35 -4.59 -11.52
CA LYS A 296 -13.08 -5.76 -12.36
C LYS A 296 -12.89 -7.04 -11.54
N GLU A 297 -12.23 -6.94 -10.39
CA GLU A 297 -12.08 -8.10 -9.50
C GLU A 297 -13.43 -8.54 -8.93
N ALA A 298 -14.28 -7.59 -8.52
CA ALA A 298 -15.63 -7.88 -8.02
C ALA A 298 -16.52 -8.52 -9.10
N LEU A 299 -16.50 -7.99 -10.33
CA LEU A 299 -17.24 -8.54 -11.47
C LEU A 299 -16.72 -9.93 -11.87
N GLY A 300 -15.39 -10.15 -11.84
CA GLY A 300 -14.79 -11.45 -12.13
C GLY A 300 -15.25 -12.55 -11.15
N LYS A 301 -15.40 -12.21 -9.87
CA LYS A 301 -15.94 -13.12 -8.85
C LYS A 301 -17.44 -13.38 -9.02
N ALA A 302 -18.21 -12.40 -9.50
CA ALA A 302 -19.66 -12.53 -9.70
C ALA A 302 -20.05 -13.36 -10.94
N VAL A 303 -19.18 -13.48 -11.95
CA VAL A 303 -19.43 -14.27 -13.17
C VAL A 303 -19.01 -15.75 -13.00
N THR A 304 -18.23 -16.07 -11.95
CA THR A 304 -17.67 -17.40 -11.69
C THR A 304 -18.28 -18.13 -10.50
N GLY A 305 -19.20 -17.51 -9.75
CA GLY A 305 -19.94 -18.12 -8.64
C GLY A 305 -21.41 -18.27 -8.94
#